data_AF-A0A0G1FI48-F1
#
_entry.id   AF-A0A0G1FI48-F1
#
_cell.length_a   1.000
_cell.length_b   1.000
_cell.length_c   1.000
_cell.angle_alpha   90.00
_cell.angle_beta   90.00
_cell.angle_gamma   90.00
#
_symmetry.space_group_name_H-M   'P 1'
#
loop_
_entity.id
_entity.type
_entity.pdbx_description
1 polymer ?
#
loop_
_entity_poly.entity_id
_entity_poly.type
_entity_poly.pdbx_seq_one_letter_code
_entity_poly.pdbx_strand_id
1 'polypeptide(L)'
;MKILWRLIVGFLAVVGALTIVLVAYLYFVDPFGLKALLQPTLPSATNNEPAGTSGSYNLSPSQKLFLEKAGIDANSLPTTITPELEDCLVNAVGEERANQIKAGAVPTVTDLFKAKACLNN
;
A
#
# COMPACT_ATOMS: atom_id res chain seq x y z
N MET A 1 46.23 5.88 2.51
CA MET A 1 44.94 6.43 3.01
C MET A 1 44.29 7.50 2.13
N LYS A 2 45.02 8.43 1.50
CA LYS A 2 44.42 9.53 0.70
C LYS A 2 43.60 9.08 -0.53
N ILE A 3 44.03 8.02 -1.23
CA ILE A 3 43.28 7.44 -2.37
C ILE A 3 41.94 6.86 -1.90
N LEU A 4 41.95 6.08 -0.80
CA LEU A 4 40.75 5.43 -0.26
C LEU A 4 39.69 6.46 0.16
N TRP A 5 40.11 7.55 0.80
CA TRP A 5 39.21 8.64 1.18
C TRP A 5 38.56 9.33 -0.03
N ARG A 6 39.31 9.56 -1.11
CA ARG A 6 38.76 10.12 -2.37
C ARG A 6 37.72 9.19 -3.01
N LEU A 7 37.94 7.88 -2.96
CA LEU A 7 36.98 6.90 -3.47
C LEU A 7 35.69 6.85 -2.65
N ILE A 8 35.78 6.89 -1.31
CA ILE A 8 34.61 6.91 -0.42
C ILE A 8 33.79 8.19 -0.64
N VAL A 9 34.44 9.36 -0.68
CA VAL A 9 33.76 10.63 -0.91
C VAL A 9 33.11 10.67 -2.30
N GLY A 10 33.80 10.16 -3.32
CA GLY A 10 33.25 10.03 -4.67
C GLY A 10 32.04 9.10 -4.71
N PHE A 11 32.10 7.94 -4.06
CA PHE A 11 30.99 7.00 -3.99
C PHE A 11 29.79 7.60 -3.25
N LEU A 12 29.99 8.27 -2.11
CA LEU A 12 28.92 8.95 -1.40
C LEU A 12 28.27 10.05 -2.26
N ALA A 13 29.06 10.81 -3.02
CA ALA A 13 28.54 11.85 -3.90
C ALA A 13 27.66 11.28 -5.01
N VAL A 14 28.07 10.15 -5.62
CA VAL A 14 27.31 9.47 -6.67
C VAL A 14 26.03 8.85 -6.11
N VAL A 15 26.12 8.14 -4.98
CA VAL A 15 24.95 7.57 -4.32
C VAL A 15 23.98 8.66 -3.88
N GLY A 16 24.49 9.76 -3.31
CA GLY A 16 23.68 10.92 -2.94
C GLY A 16 22.99 11.58 -4.13
N ALA A 17 23.67 11.71 -5.26
CA ALA A 17 23.04 12.22 -6.48
C ALA A 17 21.93 11.27 -6.98
N LEU A 18 22.18 9.96 -6.97
CA LEU A 18 21.19 8.95 -7.35
C LEU A 18 19.95 8.96 -6.44
N THR A 19 20.13 9.10 -5.13
CA THR A 19 19.00 9.16 -4.20
C THR A 19 18.17 10.43 -4.40
N ILE A 20 18.81 11.59 -4.63
CA ILE A 20 18.08 12.83 -4.94
C ILE A 20 17.26 12.69 -6.23
N VAL A 21 17.83 12.11 -7.28
CA VAL A 21 17.12 11.88 -8.55
C VAL A 21 15.93 10.93 -8.36
N LEU A 22 16.12 9.84 -7.61
CA LEU A 22 15.04 8.90 -7.30
C LEU A 22 13.90 9.60 -6.54
N VAL A 23 14.22 10.39 -5.51
CA VAL A 23 13.23 11.13 -4.72
C VAL A 23 12.49 12.14 -5.59
N ALA A 24 13.20 12.88 -6.44
CA ALA A 24 12.56 13.82 -7.38
C ALA A 24 11.62 13.10 -8.35
N TYR A 25 12.04 11.98 -8.92
CA TYR A 25 11.21 11.17 -9.81
C TYR A 25 9.93 10.69 -9.11
N LEU A 26 10.07 10.16 -7.89
CA LEU A 26 8.94 9.73 -7.06
C LEU A 26 8.01 10.90 -6.71
N TYR A 27 8.53 12.12 -6.55
CA TYR A 27 7.72 13.31 -6.28
C TYR A 27 6.93 13.81 -7.51
N PHE A 28 7.52 13.77 -8.71
CA PHE A 28 6.86 14.30 -9.93
C PHE A 28 5.94 13.30 -10.60
N VAL A 29 6.39 12.05 -10.77
CA VAL A 29 5.64 11.01 -11.49
C VAL A 29 4.69 10.27 -10.55
N ASP A 30 5.01 10.25 -9.26
CA ASP A 30 4.21 9.64 -8.18
C ASP A 30 3.63 8.25 -8.53
N PRO A 31 4.43 7.31 -9.07
CA PRO A 31 3.93 6.02 -9.54
C PRO A 31 3.34 5.17 -8.39
N PHE A 32 3.72 5.47 -7.15
CA PHE A 32 3.26 4.79 -5.94
C PHE A 32 2.22 5.60 -5.15
N GLY A 33 1.81 6.79 -5.61
CA GLY A 33 0.83 7.63 -4.91
C GLY A 33 1.26 8.05 -3.50
N LEU A 34 2.55 8.28 -3.27
CA LEU A 34 3.12 8.64 -1.97
C LEU A 34 2.56 9.96 -1.43
N LYS A 35 2.11 10.88 -2.31
CA LYS A 35 1.44 12.11 -1.87
C LYS A 35 0.14 11.85 -1.10
N ALA A 36 -0.59 10.77 -1.41
CA ALA A 36 -1.79 10.40 -0.66
C ALA A 36 -1.48 9.88 0.76
N LEU A 37 -0.26 9.34 0.97
CA LEU A 37 0.23 8.90 2.28
C LEU A 37 0.75 10.06 3.15
N LEU A 38 1.20 11.16 2.52
CA LEU A 38 1.70 12.36 3.17
C LEU A 38 0.59 13.40 3.43
N GLN A 39 -0.62 13.17 2.91
CA GLN A 39 -1.78 13.98 3.27
C GLN A 39 -2.20 13.62 4.70
N PRO A 40 -2.11 14.56 5.66
CA PRO A 40 -2.77 14.36 6.94
C PRO A 40 -4.26 14.13 6.64
N THR A 41 -4.84 13.07 7.20
CA THR A 41 -6.24 12.69 7.04
C THR A 41 -7.14 13.80 7.59
N LEU A 42 -7.36 14.84 6.79
CA LEU A 42 -8.56 15.65 6.87
C LEU A 42 -9.66 14.87 6.17
N PRO A 43 -10.89 14.87 6.71
CA PRO A 43 -12.01 14.18 6.09
C PRO A 43 -12.29 14.85 4.75
N SER A 44 -11.89 14.21 3.65
CA SER A 44 -12.42 14.55 2.33
C SER A 44 -13.87 14.09 2.30
N ALA A 45 -14.77 15.05 2.51
CA ALA A 45 -16.18 14.87 2.26
C ALA A 45 -16.42 14.54 0.78
N THR A 46 -17.14 13.43 0.56
CA THR A 46 -18.16 13.24 -0.47
C THR A 46 -17.85 13.68 -1.89
N ASN A 47 -17.66 12.68 -2.76
CA ASN A 47 -18.36 12.68 -4.04
C ASN A 47 -19.27 11.45 -4.09
N ASN A 48 -20.56 11.72 -4.32
CA ASN A 48 -21.62 10.72 -4.43
C ASN A 48 -21.40 9.85 -5.67
N GLU A 49 -21.27 8.54 -5.50
CA GLU A 49 -21.60 7.56 -6.53
C GLU A 49 -22.25 6.34 -5.83
N PRO A 50 -23.36 5.80 -6.37
CA PRO A 50 -24.41 5.22 -5.56
C PRO A 50 -24.06 3.85 -5.00
N ALA A 51 -24.65 3.56 -3.84
CA ALA A 51 -24.77 2.22 -3.28
C ALA A 51 -25.34 1.27 -4.34
N GLY A 52 -24.47 0.42 -4.89
CA GLY A 52 -24.79 -0.64 -5.83
C GLY A 52 -24.42 -2.00 -5.25
N THR A 53 -25.37 -2.58 -4.52
CA THR A 53 -25.79 -3.99 -4.58
C THR A 53 -24.71 -5.08 -4.56
N SER A 54 -24.65 -5.73 -3.39
CA SER A 54 -24.59 -7.18 -3.15
C SER A 54 -23.27 -7.92 -3.36
N GLY A 55 -22.59 -8.20 -2.24
CA GLY A 55 -21.73 -9.37 -2.07
C GLY A 55 -20.25 -9.09 -1.83
N SER A 56 -19.72 -7.93 -2.23
CA SER A 56 -18.29 -7.63 -2.10
C SER A 56 -18.02 -6.81 -0.85
N TYR A 57 -16.91 -7.09 -0.14
CA TYR A 57 -16.44 -6.27 0.98
C TYR A 57 -16.56 -4.77 0.66
N ASN A 58 -16.96 -3.96 1.65
CA ASN A 58 -17.02 -2.49 1.55
C ASN A 58 -15.60 -1.90 1.54
N LEU A 59 -14.82 -2.31 0.54
CA LEU A 59 -13.53 -1.79 0.24
C LEU A 59 -13.70 -0.36 -0.28
N SER A 60 -12.86 0.54 0.20
CA SER A 60 -12.80 1.89 -0.33
C SER A 60 -12.44 1.85 -1.82
N PRO A 61 -12.82 2.87 -2.62
CA PRO A 61 -12.50 2.91 -4.05
C PRO A 61 -11.00 2.74 -4.33
N SER A 62 -10.16 3.28 -3.45
CA SER A 62 -8.70 3.15 -3.52
C SER A 62 -8.20 1.74 -3.18
N GLN A 63 -8.84 1.03 -2.24
CA GLN A 63 -8.54 -0.37 -1.95
C GLN A 63 -8.87 -1.28 -3.14
N LYS A 64 -10.03 -1.08 -3.78
CA LYS A 64 -10.43 -1.85 -4.97
C LYS A 64 -9.45 -1.67 -6.12
N LEU A 65 -9.07 -0.43 -6.42
CA LEU A 65 -8.08 -0.12 -7.45
C LEU A 65 -6.72 -0.77 -7.17
N PHE A 66 -6.32 -0.83 -5.90
CA PHE A 66 -5.06 -1.45 -5.51
C PHE A 66 -5.07 -2.98 -5.67
N LEU A 67 -6.16 -3.61 -5.25
CA LEU A 67 -6.39 -5.05 -5.44
C LEU A 67 -6.39 -5.42 -6.93
N GLU A 68 -7.09 -4.64 -7.76
CA GLU A 68 -7.18 -4.85 -9.21
C GLU A 68 -5.80 -4.71 -9.88
N LYS A 69 -5.03 -3.67 -9.54
CA LYS A 69 -3.65 -3.48 -10.02
C LYS A 69 -2.71 -4.62 -9.60
N ALA A 70 -3.02 -5.28 -8.49
CA ALA A 70 -2.27 -6.43 -8.03
C ALA A 70 -2.76 -7.76 -8.61
N GLY A 71 -3.74 -7.74 -9.52
CA GLY A 71 -4.32 -8.91 -10.15
C GLY A 71 -5.25 -9.71 -9.24
N ILE A 72 -5.77 -9.09 -8.17
CA ILE A 72 -6.76 -9.69 -7.26
C ILE A 72 -8.12 -9.10 -7.60
N ASP A 73 -9.07 -9.95 -8.01
CA ASP A 73 -10.42 -9.50 -8.30
C ASP A 73 -11.17 -9.27 -6.98
N ALA A 74 -11.68 -8.06 -6.76
CA ALA A 74 -12.47 -7.72 -5.57
C ALA A 74 -13.76 -8.56 -5.46
N ASN A 75 -14.20 -9.18 -6.56
CA ASN A 75 -15.33 -10.11 -6.60
C ASN A 75 -14.94 -11.55 -6.25
N SER A 76 -13.64 -11.89 -6.30
CA SER A 76 -13.13 -13.20 -5.86
C SER A 76 -12.91 -13.28 -4.35
N LEU A 77 -13.01 -12.14 -3.67
CA LEU A 77 -12.91 -12.09 -2.21
C LEU A 77 -14.17 -12.71 -1.60
N PRO A 78 -14.04 -13.60 -0.60
CA PRO A 78 -15.19 -14.22 0.05
C PRO A 78 -16.13 -13.15 0.61
N THR A 79 -17.44 -13.35 0.60
CA THR A 79 -18.41 -12.30 1.01
C THR A 79 -18.47 -12.08 2.53
N THR A 80 -17.79 -12.92 3.31
CA THR A 80 -17.80 -12.94 4.78
C THR A 80 -16.37 -13.04 5.28
N ILE A 81 -15.91 -12.07 6.07
CA ILE A 81 -14.63 -12.21 6.80
C ILE A 81 -14.87 -13.35 7.78
N THR A 82 -14.30 -14.52 7.52
CA THR A 82 -14.24 -15.54 8.55
C THR A 82 -13.32 -15.02 9.65
N PRO A 83 -13.59 -15.32 10.92
CA PRO A 83 -12.67 -14.94 12.00
C PRO A 83 -11.26 -15.48 11.75
N GLU A 84 -11.12 -16.62 11.04
CA GLU A 84 -9.81 -17.12 10.61
C GLU A 84 -9.11 -16.24 9.57
N LEU A 85 -9.85 -15.60 8.66
CA LEU A 85 -9.25 -14.69 7.68
C LEU A 85 -8.79 -13.39 8.36
N GLU A 86 -9.55 -12.92 9.34
CA GLU A 86 -9.15 -11.78 10.17
C GLU A 86 -7.91 -12.09 10.99
N ASP A 87 -7.87 -13.26 11.62
CA ASP A 87 -6.73 -13.68 12.43
C ASP A 87 -5.49 -13.94 11.54
N CYS A 88 -5.70 -14.48 10.33
CA CYS A 88 -4.63 -14.62 9.34
C CYS A 88 -4.12 -13.24 8.90
N LEU A 89 -5.00 -12.28 8.63
CA LEU A 89 -4.61 -10.92 8.27
C LEU A 89 -3.82 -10.26 9.41
N VAL A 90 -4.30 -10.36 10.65
CA VAL A 90 -3.63 -9.83 11.85
C VAL A 90 -2.25 -10.48 12.03
N ASN A 91 -2.14 -11.80 11.89
CA ASN A 91 -0.85 -12.50 11.98
C ASN A 91 0.11 -12.16 10.82
N ALA A 92 -0.43 -11.92 9.63
CA ALA A 92 0.35 -11.61 8.43
C ALA A 92 0.89 -10.16 8.46
N VAL A 93 0.01 -9.18 8.68
CA VAL A 93 0.35 -7.75 8.55
C VAL A 93 0.58 -7.05 9.89
N GLY A 94 0.15 -7.66 10.99
CA GLY A 94 0.14 -7.08 12.34
C GLY A 94 -1.20 -6.44 12.68
N GLU A 95 -1.55 -6.45 13.96
CA GLU A 95 -2.84 -5.96 14.48
C GLU A 95 -3.13 -4.49 14.11
N GLU A 96 -2.12 -3.63 14.24
CA GLU A 96 -2.24 -2.21 13.94
C GLU A 96 -2.52 -1.97 12.44
N ARG A 97 -1.85 -2.72 11.56
CA ARG A 97 -2.07 -2.64 10.11
C ARG A 97 -3.40 -3.26 9.69
N ALA A 98 -3.77 -4.39 10.28
CA ALA A 98 -5.06 -5.02 10.02
C ALA A 98 -6.22 -4.08 10.40
N ASN A 99 -6.13 -3.39 11.55
CA ASN A 99 -7.12 -2.40 11.97
C ASN A 99 -7.20 -1.20 11.02
N GLN A 100 -6.07 -0.70 10.51
CA GLN A 100 -6.05 0.36 9.51
C GLN A 100 -6.72 -0.08 8.19
N ILE A 101 -6.42 -1.29 7.71
CA ILE A 101 -7.00 -1.85 6.48
C ILE A 101 -8.52 -2.04 6.65
N LYS A 102 -8.96 -2.55 7.81
CA LYS A 102 -10.38 -2.65 8.18
C LYS A 102 -11.07 -1.28 8.23
N ALA A 103 -10.35 -0.25 8.66
CA ALA A 103 -10.84 1.13 8.69
C ALA A 103 -10.83 1.83 7.31
N GLY A 104 -10.38 1.17 6.24
CA GLY A 104 -10.39 1.70 4.87
C GLY A 104 -9.04 2.20 4.37
N ALA A 105 -7.96 2.02 5.13
CA ALA A 105 -6.61 2.34 4.67
C ALA A 105 -6.18 1.43 3.51
N VAL A 106 -5.48 2.01 2.54
CA VAL A 106 -4.99 1.27 1.37
C VAL A 106 -3.89 0.29 1.80
N PRO A 107 -4.01 -1.03 1.53
CA PRO A 107 -2.96 -2.00 1.78
C PRO A 107 -1.68 -1.63 1.06
N THR A 108 -0.53 -1.91 1.66
CA THR A 108 0.75 -1.81 0.97
C THR A 108 1.04 -3.08 0.16
N VAL A 109 2.04 -3.02 -0.73
CA VAL A 109 2.47 -4.20 -1.52
C VAL A 109 2.93 -5.33 -0.60
N THR A 110 3.57 -5.01 0.52
CA THR A 110 3.94 -5.98 1.55
C THR A 110 2.73 -6.57 2.25
N ASP A 111 1.72 -5.77 2.55
CA ASP A 111 0.49 -6.25 3.18
C ASP A 111 -0.22 -7.23 2.25
N LEU A 112 -0.28 -6.89 0.96
CA LEU A 112 -0.89 -7.72 -0.05
C LEU A 112 -0.13 -9.04 -0.25
N PHE A 113 1.20 -9.00 -0.31
CA PHE A 113 2.01 -10.21 -0.45
C PHE A 113 1.80 -11.18 0.71
N LYS A 114 1.72 -10.64 1.93
CA LYS A 114 1.51 -11.46 3.14
C LYS A 114 0.06 -11.94 3.25
N ALA A 115 -0.91 -11.07 2.98
CA ALA A 115 -2.34 -11.39 3.02
C ALA A 115 -2.78 -12.31 1.88
N LYS A 116 -2.04 -12.37 0.75
CA LYS A 116 -2.31 -13.32 -0.33
C LYS A 116 -2.27 -14.76 0.14
N ALA A 117 -1.43 -15.08 1.13
CA ALA A 117 -1.40 -16.40 1.75
C ALA A 117 -2.71 -16.73 2.49
N CYS A 118 -3.40 -15.71 3.01
CA CYS A 118 -4.69 -15.86 3.68
C CYS A 118 -5.86 -16.08 2.71
N LEU A 119 -5.72 -15.61 1.47
CA LEU A 119 -6.76 -15.70 0.44
C LEU A 119 -6.69 -16.99 -0.40
N ASN A 120 -5.61 -17.78 -0.25
CA ASN A 120 -5.37 -19.00 -1.02
C ASN A 120 -5.57 -20.27 -0.18
N ASN A 121 -6.60 -20.29 0.68
CA ASN A 121 -6.96 -21.45 1.49
C ASN A 121 -8.36 -21.93 1.13
#